data_AF-D8M813-F1
#
_entry.id   AF-D8M813-F1
#
_cell.length_a   1.000
_cell.length_b   1.000
_cell.length_c   1.000
_cell.angle_alpha   90.00
_cell.angle_beta   90.00
_cell.angle_gamma   90.00
#
_symmetry.space_group_name_H-M   'P 1'
#
loop_
_entity.id
_entity.type
_entity.pdbx_description
1 polymer ?
#
loop_
_entity_poly.entity_id
_entity_poly.type
_entity_poly.pdbx_seq_one_letter_code
_entity_poly.pdbx_strand_id
1 'polypeptide(L)'
;MWGFLQYTRDKKLALYSKDHVRWYMYQFLQALSYLHKNMIMHRDLKTSNLLLTNKHEIKLTDFGLARQLQFGDKNRYTTEVMTLWYRPPELLLGKSEYSTETDVWSAGCIFGELLACGPLFPTHSDNKIEELNLIFKACGTPSDDEMRHLMQ
;
A
#
# COMPACT_ATOMS: atom_id res chain seq x y z
N MET A 1 4.18 -15.25 7.67
CA MET A 1 5.03 -14.23 7.02
C MET A 1 5.44 -13.24 8.10
N TRP A 2 6.73 -13.17 8.45
CA TRP A 2 7.23 -12.44 9.61
C TRP A 2 7.34 -10.93 9.29
N GLY A 3 6.26 -10.18 9.50
CA GLY A 3 6.18 -8.75 9.23
C GLY A 3 6.64 -7.88 10.40
N PHE A 4 7.15 -6.69 10.10
CA PHE A 4 7.60 -5.61 10.98
C PHE A 4 6.75 -5.40 12.25
N LEU A 5 5.43 -5.58 12.16
CA LEU A 5 4.51 -5.49 13.30
C LEU A 5 4.73 -6.56 14.39
N GLN A 6 5.06 -7.80 14.03
CA GLN A 6 5.29 -8.87 15.02
C GLN A 6 6.55 -8.58 15.85
N TYR A 7 7.59 -8.02 15.24
CA TYR A 7 8.82 -7.58 15.94
C TYR A 7 8.51 -6.51 17.00
N THR A 8 7.60 -5.58 16.70
CA THR A 8 7.17 -4.54 17.65
C THR A 8 6.27 -5.09 18.76
N ARG A 9 5.40 -6.06 18.42
CA ARG A 9 4.47 -6.72 19.34
C ARG A 9 5.20 -7.56 20.39
N ASP A 10 6.22 -8.30 19.99
CA ASP A 10 6.95 -9.22 20.87
C ASP A 10 7.92 -8.51 21.83
N LYS A 11 8.36 -7.28 21.51
CA LYS A 11 9.34 -6.54 22.32
C LYS A 11 8.77 -5.53 23.32
N LYS A 12 7.44 -5.38 23.46
CA LYS A 12 6.83 -4.28 24.25
C LYS A 12 7.45 -2.91 23.95
N LEU A 13 7.97 -2.72 22.73
CA LEU A 13 8.33 -1.39 22.25
C LEU A 13 7.00 -0.66 22.20
N ALA A 14 6.84 0.34 23.07
CA ALA A 14 5.62 1.11 23.18
C ALA A 14 5.06 1.36 21.79
N LEU A 15 3.82 0.88 21.57
CA LEU A 15 2.98 1.21 20.41
C LEU A 15 3.37 2.61 19.95
N TYR A 16 3.92 2.72 18.75
CA TYR A 16 4.57 3.94 18.29
C TYR A 16 3.69 5.14 18.64
N SER A 17 4.23 6.10 19.39
CA SER A 17 3.50 7.32 19.67
C SER A 17 3.02 7.94 18.35
N LYS A 18 1.94 8.73 18.39
CA LYS A 18 1.45 9.43 17.20
C LYS A 18 2.56 10.22 16.49
N ASP A 19 3.53 10.73 17.25
CA ASP A 19 4.71 11.41 16.71
C ASP A 19 5.65 10.48 15.95
N HIS A 20 5.89 9.26 16.44
CA HIS A 20 6.65 8.25 15.70
C HIS A 20 5.95 7.87 14.40
N VAL A 21 4.64 7.60 14.44
CA VAL A 21 3.87 7.27 13.22
C VAL A 21 3.96 8.42 12.21
N ARG A 22 3.76 9.66 12.68
CA ARG A 22 3.91 10.86 11.86
C ARG A 22 5.31 10.94 11.23
N TRP A 23 6.36 10.70 12.02
CA TRP A 23 7.75 10.77 11.55
C TRP A 23 8.08 9.69 10.51
N TYR A 24 7.63 8.46 10.73
CA TYR A 24 7.86 7.37 9.78
C TYR A 24 7.08 7.57 8.48
N MET A 25 5.81 7.97 8.58
CA MET A 25 5.01 8.29 7.40
C MET A 25 5.61 9.44 6.61
N TYR A 26 6.13 10.47 7.28
CA TYR A 26 6.82 11.57 6.61
C TYR A 26 8.04 11.10 5.80
N GLN A 27 8.89 10.25 6.39
CA GLN A 27 10.05 9.70 5.68
C GLN A 27 9.66 8.76 4.55
N PHE A 28 8.68 7.89 4.79
CA PHE A 28 8.15 6.96 3.78
C PHE A 28 7.57 7.71 2.58
N LEU A 29 6.74 8.73 2.80
CA LEU A 29 6.15 9.52 1.72
C LEU A 29 7.20 10.34 0.96
N GLN A 30 8.29 10.76 1.61
CA GLN A 30 9.42 11.36 0.88
C GLN A 30 10.13 10.35 -0.03
N ALA A 31 10.38 9.14 0.46
CA ALA A 31 10.97 8.08 -0.35
C ALA A 31 10.06 7.71 -1.54
N LEU A 32 8.75 7.63 -1.30
CA LEU A 32 7.77 7.34 -2.34
C LEU A 32 7.68 8.47 -3.37
N SER A 33 7.65 9.72 -2.93
CA SER A 33 7.70 10.90 -3.80
C SER A 33 8.95 10.91 -4.68
N TYR A 34 10.10 10.48 -4.13
CA TYR A 34 11.32 10.33 -4.92
C TYR A 34 11.17 9.28 -6.03
N LEU A 35 10.58 8.11 -5.75
CA LEU A 35 10.33 7.08 -6.77
C LEU A 35 9.40 7.60 -7.87
N HIS A 36 8.29 8.23 -7.48
CA HIS A 36 7.28 8.73 -8.41
C HIS A 36 7.82 9.85 -9.31
N LYS A 37 8.66 10.76 -8.78
CA LYS A 37 9.37 11.78 -9.58
C LYS A 37 10.31 11.18 -10.63
N ASN A 38 10.84 9.99 -10.37
CA ASN A 38 11.69 9.24 -11.29
C ASN A 38 10.89 8.25 -12.15
N MET A 39 9.56 8.38 -12.19
CA MET A 39 8.68 7.54 -13.01
C MET A 39 8.76 6.06 -12.62
N ILE A 40 8.99 5.75 -11.34
CA ILE A 40 9.06 4.37 -10.82
C ILE A 40 7.85 4.10 -9.94
N MET A 41 7.10 3.04 -10.28
CA MET A 41 6.09 2.43 -9.39
C MET A 41 6.73 1.29 -8.61
N HIS A 42 6.47 1.21 -7.30
CA HIS A 42 7.00 0.15 -6.45
C HIS A 42 6.19 -1.15 -6.56
N ARG A 43 4.85 -1.06 -6.53
CA ARG A 43 3.90 -2.20 -6.70
C ARG A 43 4.03 -3.36 -5.71
N ASP A 44 4.70 -3.15 -4.56
CA ASP A 44 4.71 -4.10 -3.44
C ASP A 44 4.96 -3.39 -2.11
N LEU A 45 4.26 -2.27 -1.90
CA LEU A 45 4.34 -1.54 -0.64
C LEU A 45 3.52 -2.26 0.43
N LYS A 46 4.20 -2.65 1.50
CA LYS A 46 3.65 -3.29 2.71
C LYS A 46 4.57 -3.03 3.89
N THR A 47 4.08 -3.13 5.11
CA THR A 47 4.87 -2.80 6.31
C THR A 47 6.15 -3.64 6.43
N SER A 48 6.19 -4.88 5.94
CA SER A 48 7.41 -5.70 5.92
C SER A 48 8.51 -5.18 4.97
N ASN A 49 8.15 -4.32 4.00
CA ASN A 49 9.07 -3.72 3.03
C ASN A 49 9.52 -2.30 3.46
N LEU A 50 9.15 -1.86 4.67
CA LEU A 50 9.64 -0.64 5.30
C LEU A 50 10.62 -1.02 6.41
N LEU A 51 11.93 -0.92 6.12
CA LEU A 51 12.97 -1.19 7.10
C LEU A 51 13.16 0.03 8.00
N LEU A 52 13.20 -0.20 9.31
CA LEU A 52 13.50 0.83 10.30
C LEU A 52 14.91 0.62 10.87
N THR A 53 15.76 1.64 10.78
CA THR A 53 17.08 1.59 11.41
C THR A 53 17.00 1.89 12.91
N ASN A 54 18.07 1.60 13.64
CA ASN A 54 18.23 2.02 15.05
C ASN A 54 18.30 3.54 15.25
N LYS A 55 18.42 4.31 14.16
CA LYS A 55 18.38 5.78 14.14
C LYS A 55 17.00 6.33 13.77
N HIS A 56 15.95 5.49 13.78
CA HIS A 56 14.59 5.88 13.38
C HIS A 56 14.46 6.34 11.93
N GLU A 57 15.28 5.76 11.03
CA GLU A 57 15.23 6.06 9.59
C GLU A 57 14.45 4.99 8.84
N ILE A 58 13.56 5.41 7.94
CA ILE A 58 12.83 4.49 7.04
C ILE A 58 13.63 4.25 5.76
N LYS A 59 13.75 2.99 5.36
CA LYS A 59 14.30 2.57 4.06
C LYS A 59 13.34 1.63 3.37
N LEU A 60 12.98 1.97 2.13
CA LEU A 60 12.21 1.09 1.26
C LEU A 60 13.09 -0.03 0.72
N THR A 61 12.53 -1.23 0.64
CA THR A 61 13.18 -2.42 0.09
C THR A 61 12.25 -3.17 -0.84
N ASP A 62 12.78 -4.19 -1.51
CA ASP A 62 12.04 -5.13 -2.35
C ASP A 62 11.41 -4.49 -3.61
N PHE A 63 12.29 -4.07 -4.51
CA PHE A 63 11.92 -3.55 -5.83
C PHE A 63 11.68 -4.66 -6.87
N GLY A 64 11.50 -5.92 -6.45
CA GLY A 64 11.37 -7.07 -7.36
C GLY A 64 10.15 -6.97 -8.30
N LEU A 65 9.11 -6.25 -7.87
CA LEU A 65 7.90 -5.98 -8.66
C LEU A 65 7.85 -4.55 -9.21
N ALA A 66 8.89 -3.74 -9.00
CA ALA A 66 8.90 -2.34 -9.42
C ALA A 66 8.92 -2.20 -10.95
N ARG A 67 8.36 -1.11 -11.45
CA ARG A 67 8.28 -0.84 -12.88
C ARG A 67 8.50 0.63 -13.19
N GLN A 68 9.32 0.90 -14.19
CA GLN A 68 9.45 2.23 -14.77
C GLN A 68 8.28 2.50 -15.71
N LEU A 69 7.60 3.61 -15.52
CA LEU A 69 6.58 4.13 -16.41
C LEU A 69 7.24 4.61 -17.71
N GLN A 70 6.63 4.30 -18.85
CA GLN A 70 7.09 4.77 -20.15
C GLN A 70 6.27 5.99 -20.58
N PHE A 71 6.92 6.97 -21.21
CA PHE A 71 6.25 8.15 -21.74
C PHE A 71 5.32 7.78 -22.89
N GLY A 72 4.08 8.26 -22.85
CA GLY A 72 3.17 8.25 -24.01
C GLY A 72 2.29 7.02 -24.19
N ASP A 73 2.50 5.94 -23.43
CA ASP A 73 1.69 4.73 -23.56
C ASP A 73 0.67 4.55 -22.43
N LYS A 74 -0.54 4.15 -22.81
CA LYS A 74 -1.53 3.48 -21.95
C LYS A 74 -1.00 2.10 -21.59
N ASN A 75 0.05 2.08 -20.79
CA ASN A 75 0.74 0.85 -20.44
C ASN A 75 -0.22 -0.06 -19.66
N ARG A 76 -0.51 -1.22 -20.24
CA ARG A 76 -1.23 -2.28 -19.55
C ARG A 76 -0.25 -3.09 -18.72
N TYR A 77 -0.46 -3.08 -17.42
CA TYR A 77 0.34 -3.81 -16.47
C TYR A 77 -0.43 -4.98 -15.86
N THR A 78 0.30 -5.97 -15.37
CA THR A 78 -0.25 -7.16 -14.71
C THR A 78 -0.98 -6.79 -13.42
N THR A 79 -2.27 -7.14 -13.31
CA THR A 79 -3.11 -6.79 -12.15
C THR A 79 -2.86 -7.65 -10.91
N GLU A 80 -2.24 -8.83 -11.08
CA GLU A 80 -1.90 -9.76 -9.99
C GLU A 80 -0.57 -9.39 -9.30
N VAL A 81 -0.51 -8.16 -8.81
CA VAL A 81 0.66 -7.58 -8.13
C VAL A 81 0.23 -6.98 -6.81
N MET A 82 1.18 -6.65 -5.94
CA MET A 82 0.93 -6.19 -4.57
C MET A 82 0.31 -7.27 -3.67
N THR A 83 0.59 -7.20 -2.38
CA THR A 83 -0.08 -8.03 -1.38
C THR A 83 -1.54 -7.56 -1.22
N LEU A 84 -2.49 -8.51 -1.07
CA LEU A 84 -3.93 -8.24 -1.18
C LEU A 84 -4.42 -7.11 -0.27
N TRP A 85 -3.97 -7.07 1.00
CA TRP A 85 -4.34 -6.06 2.00
C TRP A 85 -3.96 -4.61 1.65
N TYR A 86 -3.04 -4.45 0.70
CA TYR A 86 -2.53 -3.14 0.26
C TYR A 86 -2.92 -2.83 -1.19
N ARG A 87 -3.71 -3.70 -1.83
CA ARG A 87 -4.11 -3.56 -3.22
C ARG A 87 -5.33 -2.64 -3.33
N PRO A 88 -5.33 -1.68 -4.27
CA PRO A 88 -6.45 -0.76 -4.44
C PRO A 88 -7.66 -1.42 -5.14
N PRO A 89 -8.87 -0.85 -4.95
CA PRO A 89 -10.11 -1.41 -5.50
C PRO A 89 -10.08 -1.55 -7.03
N GLU A 90 -9.46 -0.62 -7.76
CA GLU A 90 -9.35 -0.69 -9.22
C GLU A 90 -8.50 -1.89 -9.69
N LEU A 91 -7.42 -2.24 -8.98
CA LEU A 91 -6.65 -3.45 -9.29
C LEU A 91 -7.42 -4.73 -8.93
N LEU A 92 -8.18 -4.71 -7.84
CA LEU A 92 -9.06 -5.82 -7.45
C LEU A 92 -10.15 -6.07 -8.50
N LEU A 93 -10.62 -5.00 -9.14
CA LEU A 93 -11.60 -5.01 -10.24
C LEU A 93 -10.97 -5.29 -11.62
N GLY A 94 -9.65 -5.43 -11.69
CA GLY A 94 -8.94 -5.84 -12.90
C GLY A 94 -8.53 -4.70 -13.85
N LYS A 95 -8.54 -3.45 -13.39
CA LYS A 95 -8.01 -2.32 -14.15
C LYS A 95 -6.51 -2.54 -14.41
N SER A 96 -6.16 -2.69 -15.69
CA SER A 96 -4.77 -2.94 -16.13
C SER A 96 -4.01 -1.67 -16.51
N GLU A 97 -4.72 -0.56 -16.70
CA GLU A 97 -4.16 0.76 -16.98
C GLU A 97 -4.09 1.53 -15.66
N TYR A 98 -2.92 1.54 -15.03
CA TYR A 98 -2.70 2.19 -13.73
C TYR A 98 -1.28 2.74 -13.63
N SER A 99 -1.09 3.66 -12.69
CA SER A 99 0.18 4.36 -12.46
C SER A 99 0.51 4.44 -10.95
N THR A 100 1.29 5.43 -10.55
CA THR A 100 1.82 5.64 -9.19
C THR A 100 0.74 5.79 -8.12
N GLU A 101 -0.50 6.11 -8.47
CA GLU A 101 -1.64 6.19 -7.55
C GLU A 101 -1.90 4.90 -6.77
N THR A 102 -1.55 3.75 -7.37
CA THR A 102 -1.67 2.44 -6.73
C THR A 102 -0.76 2.32 -5.50
N ASP A 103 0.46 2.88 -5.57
CA ASP A 103 1.37 2.96 -4.43
C ASP A 103 0.85 3.92 -3.35
N VAL A 104 0.13 4.98 -3.74
CA VAL A 104 -0.47 5.95 -2.80
C VAL A 104 -1.57 5.28 -1.98
N TRP A 105 -2.39 4.42 -2.60
CA TRP A 105 -3.36 3.61 -1.87
C TRP A 105 -2.68 2.71 -0.83
N SER A 106 -1.65 1.95 -1.23
CA SER A 106 -0.89 1.11 -0.29
C SER A 106 -0.30 1.91 0.86
N ALA A 107 0.19 3.13 0.59
CA ALA A 107 0.69 4.02 1.63
C ALA A 107 -0.42 4.42 2.63
N GLY A 108 -1.65 4.61 2.16
CA GLY A 108 -2.83 4.79 2.99
C GLY A 108 -3.14 3.58 3.87
N CYS A 109 -3.10 2.37 3.31
CA CYS A 109 -3.26 1.13 4.07
C CYS A 109 -2.18 0.98 5.16
N ILE A 110 -0.90 1.25 4.83
CA ILE A 110 0.21 1.24 5.78
C ILE A 110 -0.01 2.26 6.90
N PHE A 111 -0.48 3.47 6.57
CA PHE A 111 -0.77 4.49 7.58
C PHE A 111 -1.88 4.04 8.54
N GLY A 112 -2.99 3.53 7.99
CA GLY A 112 -4.07 2.95 8.77
C GLY A 112 -3.59 1.81 9.66
N GLU A 113 -2.73 0.93 9.13
CA GLU A 113 -2.16 -0.19 9.86
C GLU A 113 -1.26 0.25 11.04
N LEU A 114 -0.44 1.29 10.84
CA LEU A 114 0.38 1.85 11.92
C LEU A 114 -0.46 2.51 13.01
N LEU A 115 -1.60 3.11 12.67
CA LEU A 115 -2.51 3.73 13.64
C LEU A 115 -3.35 2.69 14.39
N ALA A 116 -3.86 1.68 13.68
CA ALA A 116 -4.71 0.62 14.24
C ALA A 116 -3.91 -0.52 14.88
N CYS A 117 -2.59 -0.57 14.63
CA CYS A 117 -1.69 -1.63 15.08
C CYS A 117 -2.11 -3.02 14.57
N GLY A 118 -2.64 -3.05 13.36
CA GLY A 118 -3.13 -4.23 12.65
C GLY A 118 -3.61 -3.84 11.24
N PRO A 119 -3.74 -4.79 10.31
CA PRO A 119 -4.09 -4.49 8.92
C PRO A 119 -5.40 -3.71 8.81
N LEU A 120 -5.44 -2.73 7.92
CA LEU A 120 -6.63 -1.89 7.73
C LEU A 120 -7.81 -2.69 7.16
N PHE A 121 -7.51 -3.61 6.24
CA PHE A 121 -8.46 -4.53 5.61
C PHE A 121 -7.98 -5.98 5.80
N PRO A 122 -8.19 -6.59 6.97
CA PRO A 122 -7.70 -7.94 7.25
C PRO A 122 -8.60 -8.96 6.54
N THR A 123 -8.13 -9.53 5.43
CA THR A 123 -8.74 -10.73 4.83
C THR A 123 -8.02 -12.00 5.28
N HIS A 124 -8.81 -13.02 5.61
CA HIS A 124 -8.31 -14.35 5.97
C HIS A 124 -8.19 -15.30 4.77
N SER A 125 -8.68 -14.89 3.61
CA SER A 125 -8.69 -15.66 2.38
C SER A 125 -7.99 -14.88 1.27
N ASP A 126 -7.44 -15.58 0.27
CA ASP A 126 -6.90 -14.97 -0.95
C ASP A 126 -8.02 -14.48 -1.91
N ASN A 127 -9.21 -14.18 -1.37
CA ASN A 127 -10.40 -13.82 -2.14
C ASN A 127 -10.47 -12.30 -2.37
N LYS A 128 -10.21 -11.89 -3.62
CA LYS A 128 -10.29 -10.49 -4.07
C LYS A 128 -11.67 -9.84 -3.80
N ILE A 129 -12.76 -10.62 -3.85
CA ILE A 129 -14.12 -10.12 -3.61
C ILE A 129 -14.33 -9.79 -2.13
N GLU A 130 -13.76 -10.59 -1.22
CA GLU A 130 -13.84 -10.32 0.22
C GLU A 130 -13.09 -9.04 0.57
N GLU A 131 -11.89 -8.86 0.03
CA GLU A 131 -11.10 -7.64 0.18
C GLU A 131 -11.86 -6.40 -0.30
N LEU A 132 -12.45 -6.49 -1.51
CA LEU A 132 -13.23 -5.39 -2.09
C LEU A 132 -14.44 -5.02 -1.21
N ASN A 133 -15.13 -6.02 -0.65
CA ASN A 133 -16.26 -5.79 0.26
C ASN A 133 -15.82 -5.09 1.55
N LEU A 134 -14.65 -5.42 2.10
CA LEU A 134 -14.11 -4.73 3.27
C LEU A 134 -13.80 -3.26 2.97
N ILE A 135 -13.18 -2.99 1.81
CA ILE A 135 -12.89 -1.63 1.36
C ILE A 135 -14.19 -0.83 1.24
N PHE A 136 -15.22 -1.35 0.56
CA PHE A 136 -16.49 -0.64 0.40
C PHE A 136 -17.25 -0.47 1.72
N LYS A 137 -17.13 -1.43 2.64
CA LYS A 137 -17.73 -1.29 3.97
C LYS A 137 -17.08 -0.16 4.78
N ALA A 138 -15.78 0.05 4.63
CA ALA A 138 -15.02 1.06 5.38
C ALA A 138 -15.06 2.45 4.72
N CYS A 139 -14.93 2.52 3.40
CA CYS A 139 -14.85 3.75 2.63
C CYS A 139 -16.20 4.23 2.08
N GLY A 140 -17.22 3.37 2.11
CA GLY A 140 -18.50 3.58 1.44
C GLY A 140 -18.58 2.81 0.12
N THR A 141 -19.78 2.36 -0.24
CA THR A 141 -20.04 1.74 -1.54
C THR A 141 -19.99 2.81 -2.62
N PRO A 142 -19.19 2.63 -3.69
CA PRO A 142 -19.15 3.58 -4.80
C PRO A 142 -20.53 3.75 -5.44
N SER A 143 -20.85 4.98 -5.85
CA SER A 143 -21.93 5.26 -6.80
C SER A 143 -21.66 4.63 -8.17
N ASP A 144 -22.67 4.55 -9.03
CA ASP A 144 -22.52 3.98 -10.39
C ASP A 144 -21.43 4.68 -11.20
N ASP A 145 -21.28 6.00 -11.06
CA ASP A 145 -20.27 6.77 -11.79
C ASP A 145 -18.86 6.55 -11.23
N GLU A 146 -18.70 6.45 -9.91
CA GLU A 146 -17.43 6.08 -9.28
C GLU A 146 -17.03 4.64 -9.64
N MET A 147 -18.00 3.72 -9.66
CA MET A 147 -17.78 2.34 -10.06
C MET A 147 -17.32 2.23 -11.52
N ARG A 148 -17.91 3.02 -12.42
CA ARG A 148 -17.44 3.12 -13.81
C ARG A 148 -16.01 3.60 -13.90
N HIS A 149 -15.61 4.58 -13.08
CA HIS A 149 -14.25 5.08 -13.04
C HIS A 149 -13.23 4.05 -12.52
N LEU A 150 -13.62 3.21 -11.55
CA LEU A 150 -12.79 2.13 -11.03
C LEU A 150 -12.55 1.01 -12.05
N MET A 151 -13.48 0.82 -13.00
CA MET A 151 -13.42 -0.26 -13.98
C MET A 151 -12.84 0.14 -15.34
N GLN A 152 -12.71 1.44 -15.63
CA GLN A 152 -12.17 1.99 -16.88
C GLN A 152 -10.69 2.36 -16.71
#